data_AF-A0A7J9KS54-F1
#
_entry.id   AF-A0A7J9KS54-F1
#
_cell.length_a   1.000
_cell.length_b   1.000
_cell.length_c   1.000
_cell.angle_alpha   90.00
_cell.angle_beta   90.00
_cell.angle_gamma   90.00
#
_symmetry.space_group_name_H-M   'P 1'
#
loop_
_entity.id
_entity.type
_entity.pdbx_description
1 polymer ?
#
loop_
_entity_poly.entity_id
_entity_poly.type
_entity_poly.pdbx_seq_one_letter_code
_entity_poly.pdbx_strand_id
1 'polypeptide(L)'
;MASSMFLAQRRWFLSLPRNLSNARFFSALPSEHPVSVSGPQNNVGPESNKFKKASSAPSSLKEPELAKFSAIADTWWDSEGPFKPLHKMNPTRLAFLRSTLCRHFRKDPLSARPFKGLRFIDVGCGGGILSEPLARMGATVTGIDAVEKNIKIAHLHA
;
A
#
# COMPACT_ATOMS: atom_id res chain seq x y z
N MET A 1 32.08 -0.23 27.44
CA MET A 1 31.36 1.05 27.62
C MET A 1 30.26 1.16 26.56
N ALA A 2 29.04 0.74 26.86
CA ALA A 2 27.86 0.98 26.01
C ALA A 2 26.59 0.64 26.81
N SER A 3 26.33 1.37 27.89
CA SER A 3 25.12 1.19 28.70
C SER A 3 24.67 2.55 29.22
N SER A 4 24.21 3.43 28.32
CA SER A 4 23.60 4.70 28.75
C SER A 4 22.64 5.38 27.75
N MET A 5 22.40 4.85 26.55
CA MET A 5 21.52 5.54 25.56
C MET A 5 20.08 5.02 25.47
N PHE A 6 19.68 4.02 26.27
CA PHE A 6 18.32 3.44 26.19
C PHE A 6 17.27 4.08 27.11
N LEU A 7 17.65 5.06 27.94
CA LEU A 7 16.73 5.60 28.98
C LEU A 7 16.00 6.90 28.59
N ALA A 8 16.33 7.54 27.47
CA ALA A 8 15.85 8.90 27.18
C ALA A 8 14.52 9.01 26.38
N GLN A 9 13.89 7.91 25.94
CA GLN A 9 12.66 7.97 25.12
C GLN A 9 11.37 7.53 25.84
N ARG A 10 11.40 7.34 27.16
CA ARG A 10 10.26 6.78 27.93
C ARG A 10 9.27 7.80 28.52
N ARG A 11 9.34 9.10 28.21
CA ARG A 11 8.56 10.14 28.94
C ARG A 11 7.54 10.96 28.15
N TRP A 12 7.15 10.56 26.93
CA TRP A 12 6.24 11.35 26.09
C TRP A 12 4.85 10.74 25.80
N PHE A 13 4.45 9.66 26.47
CA PHE A 13 3.22 8.93 26.13
C PHE A 13 2.23 8.74 27.30
N LEU A 14 1.95 9.81 28.04
CA LEU A 14 0.85 9.84 29.00
C LEU A 14 0.09 11.15 28.90
N SER A 15 -0.87 11.20 27.98
CA SER A 15 -2.15 11.92 28.11
C SER A 15 -2.79 12.02 26.73
N LEU A 16 -3.92 11.33 26.52
CA LEU A 16 -5.05 11.80 25.70
C LEU A 16 -6.24 10.81 25.87
N PRO A 17 -7.44 11.31 26.19
CA PRO A 17 -8.60 10.48 26.53
C PRO A 17 -9.27 9.85 25.30
N ARG A 18 -9.87 8.67 25.54
CA ARG A 18 -10.71 7.91 24.62
C ARG A 18 -12.15 8.41 24.72
N ASN A 19 -12.75 8.88 23.64
CA ASN A 19 -14.17 8.63 23.37
C ASN A 19 -14.53 9.01 21.92
N LEU A 20 -15.29 8.15 21.24
CA LEU A 20 -16.29 8.49 20.22
C LEU A 20 -16.90 7.18 19.71
N SER A 21 -17.95 6.78 20.43
CA SER A 21 -19.02 5.90 19.99
C SER A 21 -19.89 6.60 18.95
N ASN A 22 -20.02 6.03 17.74
CA ASN A 22 -21.25 5.93 16.95
C ASN A 22 -20.93 5.66 15.47
N ALA A 23 -21.07 4.40 15.05
CA ALA A 23 -21.34 4.07 13.65
C ALA A 23 -22.57 3.17 13.64
N ARG A 24 -23.68 3.73 13.13
CA ARG A 24 -24.97 3.05 13.02
C ARG A 24 -24.87 1.94 11.97
N PHE A 25 -25.27 0.74 12.39
CA PHE A 25 -25.57 -0.41 11.55
C PHE A 25 -26.76 -0.10 10.65
N PHE A 26 -26.65 -0.36 9.35
CA PHE A 26 -27.81 -0.50 8.46
C PHE A 26 -28.22 -1.97 8.42
N SER A 27 -29.42 -2.24 8.93
CA SER A 27 -30.10 -3.53 8.90
C SER A 27 -30.83 -3.76 7.57
N ALA A 28 -30.94 -5.03 7.20
CA ALA A 28 -31.52 -5.60 5.99
C ALA A 28 -33.01 -5.30 5.74
N LEU A 29 -33.43 -5.49 4.48
CA LEU A 29 -34.78 -5.95 4.10
C LEU A 29 -34.68 -6.92 2.91
N PRO A 30 -35.37 -8.08 2.93
CA PRO A 30 -35.54 -8.97 1.78
C PRO A 30 -36.91 -8.79 1.12
N SER A 31 -37.02 -9.09 -0.18
CA SER A 31 -38.31 -9.41 -0.82
C SER A 31 -38.06 -10.33 -2.02
N GLU A 32 -38.59 -11.54 -1.92
CA GLU A 32 -38.64 -12.56 -2.95
C GLU A 32 -39.90 -12.41 -3.80
N HIS A 33 -39.77 -12.48 -5.13
CA HIS A 33 -40.88 -12.87 -5.99
C HIS A 33 -40.39 -13.85 -7.08
N PRO A 34 -41.14 -14.93 -7.35
CA PRO A 34 -40.72 -16.00 -8.24
C PRO A 34 -40.99 -15.61 -9.70
N VAL A 35 -39.98 -15.76 -10.56
CA VAL A 35 -40.17 -15.61 -12.01
C VAL A 35 -39.98 -16.97 -12.67
N SER A 36 -41.06 -17.43 -13.30
CA SER A 36 -41.22 -18.69 -14.00
C SER A 36 -40.22 -18.86 -15.15
N VAL A 37 -39.60 -20.04 -15.23
CA VAL A 37 -38.69 -20.45 -16.31
C VAL A 37 -39.51 -20.90 -17.51
N SER A 38 -39.37 -20.22 -18.65
CA SER A 38 -39.74 -20.72 -19.98
C SER A 38 -38.49 -20.82 -20.85
N GLY A 39 -38.31 -21.97 -21.51
CA GLY A 39 -37.11 -22.38 -22.25
C GLY A 39 -36.77 -21.58 -23.53
N PRO A 40 -35.73 -22.00 -24.26
CA PRO A 40 -34.94 -21.13 -25.14
C PRO A 40 -35.60 -20.92 -26.51
N GLN A 41 -35.70 -19.67 -26.94
CA GLN A 41 -35.89 -19.34 -28.35
C GLN A 41 -34.55 -18.98 -28.98
N ASN A 42 -34.11 -19.85 -29.88
CA ASN A 42 -32.93 -19.67 -30.73
C ASN A 42 -33.25 -18.65 -31.84
N ASN A 43 -32.49 -17.56 -31.90
CA ASN A 43 -32.34 -16.74 -33.11
C ASN A 43 -30.96 -16.06 -33.06
N VAL A 44 -29.94 -16.74 -33.59
CA VAL A 44 -28.57 -16.21 -33.72
C VAL A 44 -28.39 -15.66 -35.13
N GLY A 45 -28.58 -14.34 -35.27
CA GLY A 45 -27.99 -13.56 -36.36
C GLY A 45 -26.60 -13.07 -35.95
N PRO A 46 -25.68 -12.76 -36.89
CA PRO A 46 -24.36 -12.26 -36.56
C PRO A 46 -24.45 -10.78 -36.17
N GLU A 47 -24.87 -10.48 -34.94
CA GLU A 47 -24.74 -9.13 -34.40
C GLU A 47 -23.29 -8.94 -33.94
N SER A 48 -22.53 -8.21 -34.76
CA SER A 48 -21.20 -7.74 -34.39
C SER A 48 -21.33 -6.79 -33.19
N ASN A 49 -21.22 -7.34 -31.98
CA ASN A 49 -21.15 -6.57 -30.75
C ASN A 49 -19.80 -5.83 -30.70
N LYS A 50 -19.74 -4.69 -31.38
CA LYS A 50 -18.73 -3.67 -31.18
C LYS A 50 -18.94 -3.11 -29.78
N PHE A 51 -18.30 -3.72 -28.79
CA PHE A 51 -18.14 -3.09 -27.48
C PHE A 51 -17.51 -1.71 -27.71
N LYS A 52 -18.32 -0.66 -27.57
CA LYS A 52 -17.84 0.72 -27.56
C LYS A 52 -16.86 0.82 -26.40
N LYS A 53 -15.57 0.91 -26.72
CA LYS A 53 -14.50 1.20 -25.78
C LYS A 53 -14.92 2.46 -25.02
N ALA A 54 -15.29 2.31 -23.75
CA ALA A 54 -15.54 3.44 -22.88
C ALA A 54 -14.33 4.37 -22.98
N SER A 55 -14.58 5.66 -23.27
CA SER A 55 -13.53 6.66 -23.42
C SER A 55 -12.67 6.64 -22.16
N SER A 56 -11.43 6.19 -22.28
CA SER A 56 -10.48 6.16 -21.18
C SER A 56 -10.24 7.59 -20.73
N ALA A 57 -10.47 7.86 -19.44
CA ALA A 57 -10.02 9.10 -18.81
C ALA A 57 -8.54 9.34 -19.16
N PRO A 58 -8.12 10.60 -19.35
CA PRO A 58 -6.73 10.91 -19.66
C PRO A 58 -5.80 10.38 -18.56
N SER A 59 -4.67 9.82 -18.96
CA SER A 59 -3.63 9.33 -18.03
C SER A 59 -3.12 10.47 -17.16
N SER A 60 -2.92 10.21 -15.86
CA SER A 60 -2.28 11.14 -14.93
C SER A 60 -0.74 11.07 -14.97
N LEU A 61 -0.18 10.17 -15.77
CA LEU A 61 1.27 10.00 -15.89
C LEU A 61 1.91 11.11 -16.72
N LYS A 62 3.10 11.53 -16.32
CA LYS A 62 3.93 12.51 -17.04
C LYS A 62 5.17 11.81 -17.56
N GLU A 63 5.28 11.64 -18.88
CA GLU A 63 6.40 10.96 -19.53
C GLU A 63 7.78 11.47 -19.11
N PRO A 64 8.03 12.79 -18.96
CA PRO A 64 9.34 13.27 -18.52
C PRO A 64 9.72 12.78 -17.11
N GLU A 65 8.75 12.62 -16.20
CA GLU A 65 9.01 12.10 -14.86
C GLU A 65 9.32 10.60 -14.91
N LEU A 66 8.58 9.83 -15.72
CA LEU A 66 8.86 8.40 -15.92
C LEU A 66 10.27 8.18 -16.47
N ALA A 67 10.65 8.94 -17.49
CA ALA A 67 11.98 8.88 -18.09
C ALA A 67 13.08 9.24 -17.07
N LYS A 68 12.87 10.29 -16.27
CA LYS A 68 13.80 10.71 -15.22
C LYS A 68 14.05 9.61 -14.19
N PHE A 69 12.99 8.98 -13.65
CA PHE A 69 13.16 7.92 -12.66
C PHE A 69 13.74 6.65 -13.27
N SER A 70 13.39 6.31 -14.51
CA SER A 70 13.98 5.18 -15.23
C SER A 70 15.50 5.34 -15.44
N ALA A 71 15.95 6.56 -15.78
CA ALA A 71 17.35 6.85 -16.05
C ALA A 71 18.27 6.60 -14.85
N ILE A 72 17.77 6.79 -13.63
CA ILE A 72 18.54 6.61 -12.38
C ILE A 72 18.16 5.36 -11.59
N ALA A 73 17.32 4.48 -12.14
CA ALA A 73 16.75 3.35 -11.43
C ALA A 73 17.80 2.41 -10.79
N ASP A 74 18.93 2.16 -11.47
CA ASP A 74 19.97 1.26 -10.96
C ASP A 74 20.66 1.78 -9.70
N THR A 75 20.51 3.07 -9.39
CA THR A 75 21.06 3.72 -8.19
C THR A 75 20.10 3.71 -7.00
N TRP A 76 18.94 3.04 -7.11
CA TRP A 76 17.89 3.12 -6.08
C TRP A 76 18.37 2.75 -4.68
N TRP A 77 19.27 1.77 -4.58
CA TRP A 77 19.81 1.27 -3.33
C TRP A 77 21.21 1.77 -2.99
N ASP A 78 21.76 2.70 -3.77
CA ASP A 78 22.96 3.42 -3.39
C ASP A 78 22.61 4.44 -2.29
N SER A 79 23.14 4.20 -1.09
CA SER A 79 22.89 5.05 0.08
C SER A 79 23.46 6.46 -0.07
N GLU A 80 24.45 6.64 -0.94
CA GLU A 80 25.10 7.93 -1.20
C GLU A 80 24.69 8.55 -2.56
N GLY A 81 23.87 7.83 -3.34
CA GLY A 81 23.38 8.24 -4.64
C GLY A 81 22.19 9.22 -4.60
N PRO A 82 21.51 9.44 -5.75
CA PRO A 82 20.42 10.41 -5.88
C PRO A 82 19.26 10.21 -4.90
N PHE A 83 19.02 8.96 -4.48
CA PHE A 83 17.94 8.59 -3.56
C PHE A 83 18.33 8.61 -2.07
N LYS A 84 19.55 9.08 -1.74
CA LYS A 84 20.02 9.26 -0.35
C LYS A 84 18.99 9.91 0.60
N PRO A 85 18.25 10.97 0.20
CA PRO A 85 17.21 11.53 1.07
C PRO A 85 16.13 10.51 1.46
N LEU A 86 15.72 9.63 0.55
CA LEU A 86 14.72 8.58 0.82
C LEU A 86 15.25 7.56 1.83
N HIS A 87 16.52 7.15 1.69
CA HIS A 87 17.19 6.25 2.64
C HIS A 87 17.25 6.87 4.03
N LYS A 88 17.71 8.12 4.14
CA LYS A 88 17.81 8.83 5.42
C LYS A 88 16.45 9.08 6.08
N MET A 89 15.41 9.32 5.28
CA MET A 89 14.06 9.56 5.79
C MET A 89 13.31 8.26 6.16
N ASN A 90 13.73 7.11 5.65
CA ASN A 90 13.01 5.84 5.82
C ASN A 90 12.81 5.44 7.30
N PRO A 91 13.82 5.52 8.19
CA PRO A 91 13.63 5.20 9.61
C PRO A 91 12.51 6.01 10.27
N THR A 92 12.42 7.31 9.97
CA THR A 92 11.37 8.19 10.47
C THR A 92 9.99 7.78 9.95
N ARG A 93 9.88 7.47 8.65
CA ARG A 93 8.63 6.97 8.04
C ARG A 93 8.16 5.68 8.69
N LEU A 94 9.07 4.72 8.87
CA LEU A 94 8.77 3.43 9.51
C LEU A 94 8.35 3.61 10.97
N ALA A 95 9.00 4.50 11.72
CA ALA A 95 8.63 4.80 13.09
C ALA A 95 7.22 5.40 13.19
N PHE A 96 6.87 6.33 12.29
CA PHE A 96 5.54 6.90 12.20
C PHE A 96 4.49 5.83 11.87
N LEU A 97 4.71 5.04 10.80
CA LEU A 97 3.80 3.96 10.41
C LEU A 97 3.60 2.96 11.54
N ARG A 98 4.68 2.54 12.20
CA ARG A 98 4.61 1.60 13.33
C ARG A 98 3.78 2.15 14.47
N SER A 99 4.06 3.38 14.92
CA SER A 99 3.31 4.01 16.01
C SER A 99 1.83 4.15 15.69
N THR A 100 1.51 4.68 14.51
CA THR A 100 0.13 4.96 14.08
C THR A 100 -0.66 3.67 13.86
N LEU A 101 -0.11 2.72 13.11
CA LEU A 101 -0.82 1.50 12.75
C LEU A 101 -0.94 0.52 13.91
N CYS A 102 0.09 0.41 14.77
CA CYS A 102 -0.03 -0.42 15.97
C CYS A 102 -1.12 0.10 16.91
N ARG A 103 -1.24 1.42 17.06
CA ARG A 103 -2.33 2.03 17.83
C ARG A 103 -3.69 1.74 17.20
N HIS A 104 -3.83 1.97 15.89
CA HIS A 104 -5.09 1.80 15.17
C HIS A 104 -5.57 0.34 15.18
N PHE A 105 -4.67 -0.60 14.87
CA PHE A 105 -4.99 -2.02 14.79
C PHE A 105 -4.80 -2.79 16.10
N ARG A 106 -4.53 -2.09 17.22
CA ARG A 106 -4.29 -2.68 18.55
C ARG A 106 -3.22 -3.79 18.51
N LYS A 107 -2.10 -3.50 17.85
CA LYS A 107 -0.92 -4.37 17.79
C LYS A 107 0.17 -3.89 18.74
N ASP A 108 1.06 -4.80 19.13
CA ASP A 108 2.24 -4.47 19.93
C ASP A 108 3.35 -3.86 19.04
N PRO A 109 3.72 -2.58 19.24
CA PRO A 109 4.79 -1.95 18.47
C PRO A 109 6.19 -2.47 18.81
N LEU A 110 6.36 -3.20 19.91
CA LEU A 110 7.63 -3.80 20.32
C LEU A 110 7.81 -5.23 19.79
N SER A 111 6.76 -5.81 19.21
CA SER A 111 6.84 -7.11 18.53
C SER A 111 7.86 -7.07 17.39
N ALA A 112 8.55 -8.19 17.16
CA ALA A 112 9.43 -8.36 16.00
C ALA A 112 8.69 -8.27 14.66
N ARG A 113 7.39 -8.61 14.62
CA ARG A 113 6.54 -8.56 13.43
C ARG A 113 5.25 -7.77 13.70
N PRO A 114 5.36 -6.45 13.96
CA PRO A 114 4.23 -5.63 14.42
C PRO A 114 3.15 -5.49 13.35
N PHE A 115 3.42 -5.83 12.09
CA PHE A 115 2.45 -5.74 10.99
C PHE A 115 1.93 -7.10 10.51
N LYS A 116 2.22 -8.20 11.24
CA LYS A 116 1.71 -9.53 10.91
C LYS A 116 0.19 -9.52 10.69
N GLY A 117 -0.25 -10.02 9.54
CA GLY A 117 -1.66 -10.11 9.15
C GLY A 117 -2.26 -8.83 8.56
N LEU A 118 -1.46 -7.77 8.38
CA LEU A 118 -1.88 -6.56 7.67
C LEU A 118 -1.48 -6.63 6.19
N ARG A 119 -2.33 -6.07 5.34
CA ARG A 119 -2.07 -5.90 3.90
C ARG A 119 -1.81 -4.44 3.58
N PHE A 120 -0.74 -4.17 2.85
CA PHE A 120 -0.30 -2.83 2.48
C PHE A 120 -0.26 -2.70 0.95
N ILE A 121 -0.57 -1.50 0.46
CA ILE A 121 -0.27 -1.09 -0.90
C ILE A 121 0.70 0.10 -0.85
N ASP A 122 1.83 -0.01 -1.54
CA ASP A 122 2.84 1.05 -1.66
C ASP A 122 2.79 1.62 -3.08
N VAL A 123 2.16 2.80 -3.22
CA VAL A 123 1.90 3.43 -4.52
C VAL A 123 3.06 4.35 -4.88
N GLY A 124 3.71 4.08 -6.02
CA GLY A 124 5.00 4.67 -6.34
C GLY A 124 6.12 4.05 -5.51
N CYS A 125 6.13 2.71 -5.40
CA CYS A 125 7.07 1.98 -4.54
C CYS A 125 8.53 2.14 -4.98
N GLY A 126 8.77 2.55 -6.23
CA GLY A 126 10.11 2.65 -6.80
C GLY A 126 10.84 1.32 -6.70
N GLY A 127 12.13 1.38 -6.35
CA GLY A 127 12.97 0.22 -6.05
C GLY A 127 12.74 -0.42 -4.66
N GLY A 128 11.66 -0.08 -3.95
CA GLY A 128 11.22 -0.87 -2.78
C GLY A 128 11.79 -0.48 -1.42
N ILE A 129 12.44 0.69 -1.28
CA ILE A 129 13.06 1.18 -0.01
C ILE A 129 12.09 1.11 1.18
N LEU A 130 10.81 1.44 0.96
CA LEU A 130 9.79 1.37 2.01
C LEU A 130 9.13 0.00 2.07
N SER A 131 8.78 -0.57 0.92
CA SER A 131 8.11 -1.87 0.81
C SER A 131 8.87 -3.02 1.50
N GLU A 132 10.18 -3.10 1.33
CA GLU A 132 11.02 -4.18 1.89
C GLU A 132 10.97 -4.22 3.44
N PRO A 133 11.26 -3.14 4.18
CA PRO A 133 11.16 -3.17 5.65
C PRO A 133 9.73 -3.34 6.16
N LEU A 134 8.69 -2.90 5.41
CA LEU A 134 7.30 -3.18 5.76
C LEU A 134 7.01 -4.69 5.71
N ALA A 135 7.46 -5.37 4.66
CA ALA A 135 7.36 -6.82 4.53
C ALA A 135 8.15 -7.54 5.64
N ARG A 136 9.37 -7.06 5.94
CA ARG A 136 10.22 -7.56 7.03
C ARG A 136 9.55 -7.47 8.40
N MET A 137 8.78 -6.39 8.65
CA MET A 137 7.93 -6.22 9.84
C MET A 137 6.64 -7.07 9.84
N GLY A 138 6.45 -7.90 8.83
CA GLY A 138 5.39 -8.91 8.77
C GLY A 138 4.15 -8.54 7.97
N ALA A 139 4.14 -7.39 7.30
CA ALA A 139 3.06 -7.05 6.37
C ALA A 139 3.09 -7.93 5.11
N THR A 140 1.93 -8.13 4.48
CA THR A 140 1.83 -8.54 3.08
C THR A 140 1.77 -7.27 2.23
N VAL A 141 2.82 -6.98 1.47
CA VAL A 141 2.96 -5.72 0.73
C VAL A 141 2.75 -5.96 -0.76
N THR A 142 1.95 -5.11 -1.39
CA THR A 142 1.87 -4.99 -2.85
C THR A 142 2.44 -3.63 -3.24
N GLY A 143 3.61 -3.62 -3.88
CA GLY A 143 4.19 -2.40 -4.46
C GLY A 143 3.68 -2.19 -5.88
N ILE A 144 3.36 -0.94 -6.23
CA ILE A 144 3.05 -0.54 -7.61
C ILE A 144 3.89 0.67 -8.02
N ASP A 145 4.39 0.67 -9.25
CA ASP A 145 5.13 1.77 -9.83
C ASP A 145 4.89 1.79 -11.34
N ALA A 146 4.90 2.99 -11.94
CA ALA A 146 4.68 3.15 -13.38
C ALA A 146 5.95 2.86 -14.20
N VAL A 147 7.12 2.84 -13.56
CA VAL A 147 8.41 2.59 -14.22
C VAL A 147 8.81 1.13 -14.01
N GLU A 148 8.76 0.34 -15.09
CA GLU A 148 9.09 -1.09 -15.06
C GLU A 148 10.49 -1.38 -14.50
N LYS A 149 11.47 -0.52 -14.84
CA LYS A 149 12.84 -0.67 -14.34
C LYS A 149 12.92 -0.56 -12.82
N ASN A 150 12.14 0.33 -12.21
CA ASN A 150 12.06 0.45 -10.75
C ASN A 150 11.51 -0.83 -10.12
N ILE A 151 10.46 -1.42 -10.71
CA ILE A 151 9.90 -2.70 -10.24
C ILE A 151 10.93 -3.83 -10.32
N LYS A 152 11.74 -3.88 -11.39
CA LYS A 152 12.84 -4.86 -11.50
C LYS A 152 13.84 -4.69 -10.36
N ILE A 153 14.23 -3.45 -10.04
CA ILE A 153 15.11 -3.17 -8.90
C ILE A 153 14.45 -3.57 -7.58
N ALA A 154 13.16 -3.30 -7.37
CA ALA A 154 12.45 -3.72 -6.16
C ALA A 154 12.45 -5.24 -5.99
N HIS A 155 12.25 -6.01 -7.07
CA HIS A 155 12.28 -7.47 -7.02
C HIS A 155 13.63 -8.06 -6.65
N LEU A 156 14.74 -7.41 -7.01
CA LEU A 156 16.08 -7.87 -6.63
C LEU A 156 16.34 -7.79 -5.11
N HIS A 157 15.56 -6.97 -4.40
CA HIS A 157 15.68 -6.74 -2.96
C HIS A 157 14.54 -7.36 -2.13
N ALA A 158 13.52 -7.95 -2.78
CA ALA A 158 12.31 -8.46 -2.15
C ALA A 158 12.44 -9.87 -1.55
#